data_AF-A0A0Q0XUW3-F1
#
_entry.id   AF-A0A0Q0XUW3-F1
#
_cell.length_a   1.000
_cell.length_b   1.000
_cell.length_c   1.000
_cell.angle_alpha   90.00
_cell.angle_beta   90.00
_cell.angle_gamma   90.00
#
_symmetry.space_group_name_H-M   'P 1'
#
loop_
_entity.id
_entity.type
_entity.pdbx_description
1 polymer ?
#
loop_
_entity_poly.entity_id
_entity_poly.type
_entity_poly.pdbx_seq_one_letter_code
_entity_poly.pdbx_strand_id
1 'polypeptide(L)'
;MKNNYKRMPLKWMLILVLGVFNLSMAQKKVIAYVPNWVDLNSFSSTIQYSKLTHINIAFENPDANGYLSYNSGNTTLINAAHNQNVKVFVSLGGGAISEGGAIRDNYFNLITSGNRTAFIQKIYDYVVAHNFDGVDVDLEGPAINGDYGGFVIALAAKLHANGKQITAALSEGYGGANVPASTFAAYDWINIMAYDATGPWAPGTPGQHSPYSMAVNQFNYWTGRGLPASKAIIGLPFYGYGFGASANQGISYANIVAQYPGAENQDQVGNTIYYNGIPTIKAKTTFAVQNAGGVMIWELSQDATGSKSLLTAVNQVITGSQPPTGTGTLIQAESYSSMSGVQTEATTDTGGGLNVGYADTGDWMAYSNINFPTSGSYVIEYRVASAVTGARISSDLNAGTIQLGNVNVPNTGGWQNWQTITQTVNVNAGTYNFGIYIQNTGVNINWFRITKSGAALAAKSASQSGIEGLTIYPNPTEDSISFTTEVSGANVSIINSEGGATISTQKVNNNTIDVAGLKSGIYLILVEKDGIKTVRRFIKK
;
A
#
# COMPACT_ATOMS: atom_id res chain seq x y z
N MET A 1 -41.62 64.89 -11.04
CA MET A 1 -42.01 63.47 -10.88
C MET A 1 -40.74 62.73 -10.48
N LYS A 2 -40.52 62.45 -9.18
CA LYS A 2 -40.76 61.12 -8.53
C LYS A 2 -40.22 59.98 -9.40
N ASN A 3 -39.36 59.05 -9.01
CA ASN A 3 -38.73 58.67 -7.74
C ASN A 3 -37.91 57.38 -8.05
N ASN A 4 -36.92 57.05 -7.21
CA ASN A 4 -36.45 55.68 -6.90
C ASN A 4 -35.37 55.00 -7.77
N TYR A 5 -34.10 55.38 -7.57
CA TYR A 5 -33.03 54.37 -7.49
C TYR A 5 -32.83 54.02 -6.01
N LYS A 6 -33.56 53.01 -5.51
CA LYS A 6 -33.24 52.40 -4.22
C LYS A 6 -31.93 51.65 -4.37
N ARG A 7 -30.89 52.12 -3.67
CA ARG A 7 -29.69 51.33 -3.36
C ARG A 7 -30.15 50.00 -2.75
N MET A 8 -29.79 48.88 -3.38
CA MET A 8 -29.88 47.58 -2.73
C MET A 8 -29.00 47.60 -1.48
N PRO A 9 -29.49 47.18 -0.31
CA PRO A 9 -28.67 47.08 0.88
C PRO A 9 -27.59 46.02 0.67
N LEU A 10 -26.36 46.36 1.09
CA LEU A 10 -25.13 45.57 1.07
C LEU A 10 -25.18 44.30 1.97
N LYS A 11 -26.36 43.70 2.15
CA LYS A 11 -26.60 42.48 2.95
C LYS A 11 -26.89 41.24 2.11
N TRP A 12 -26.97 41.36 0.79
CA TRP A 12 -27.20 40.23 -0.13
C TRP A 12 -26.00 39.90 -1.03
N MET A 13 -24.85 40.51 -0.76
CA MET A 13 -23.58 40.19 -1.42
C MET A 13 -22.61 39.46 -0.47
N LEU A 14 -23.17 38.74 0.50
CA LEU A 14 -22.45 37.93 1.48
C LEU A 14 -23.11 36.56 1.72
N ILE A 15 -23.76 36.01 0.70
CA ILE A 15 -24.14 34.58 0.64
C ILE A 15 -23.66 34.05 -0.71
N LEU A 16 -22.36 34.19 -0.98
CA LEU A 16 -21.70 33.52 -2.10
C LEU A 16 -20.22 33.20 -1.80
N VAL A 17 -19.88 32.99 -0.52
CA VAL A 17 -18.51 32.66 -0.07
C VAL A 17 -18.48 31.58 1.03
N LEU A 18 -19.53 30.76 1.17
CA LEU A 18 -19.52 29.59 2.07
C LEU A 18 -20.02 28.31 1.39
N GLY A 19 -19.84 28.21 0.07
CA GLY A 19 -19.75 26.91 -0.59
C GLY A 19 -18.34 26.37 -0.37
N VAL A 20 -18.02 25.94 0.85
CA VAL A 20 -16.89 25.01 1.02
C VAL A 20 -17.30 23.78 0.23
N PHE A 21 -16.83 23.67 -1.00
CA PHE A 21 -16.73 22.38 -1.66
C PHE A 21 -15.81 21.56 -0.78
N ASN A 22 -16.39 20.86 0.18
CA ASN A 22 -15.81 19.65 0.71
C ASN A 22 -15.74 18.71 -0.49
N LEU A 23 -14.63 18.81 -1.24
CA LEU A 23 -14.11 17.67 -1.97
C LEU A 23 -13.79 16.63 -0.89
N SER A 24 -14.82 15.92 -0.42
CA SER A 24 -14.61 14.71 0.35
C SER A 24 -13.91 13.78 -0.61
N MET A 25 -12.60 13.58 -0.40
CA MET A 25 -11.95 12.44 -1.02
C MET A 25 -12.78 11.21 -0.66
N ALA A 26 -13.26 10.48 -1.67
CA ALA A 26 -14.02 9.27 -1.44
C ALA A 26 -13.20 8.34 -0.54
N GLN A 27 -13.75 7.99 0.62
CA GLN A 27 -13.10 7.09 1.57
C GLN A 27 -12.77 5.78 0.86
N LYS A 28 -11.50 5.36 0.94
CA LYS A 28 -11.07 4.07 0.38
C LYS A 28 -11.70 2.94 1.18
N LYS A 29 -12.20 1.92 0.46
CA LYS A 29 -12.81 0.76 1.11
C LYS A 29 -11.72 -0.14 1.69
N VAL A 30 -11.98 -0.62 2.90
CA VAL A 30 -11.28 -1.76 3.52
C VAL A 30 -12.36 -2.79 3.83
N ILE A 31 -12.32 -3.91 3.12
CA ILE A 31 -13.35 -4.94 3.14
C ILE A 31 -12.73 -6.22 3.68
N ALA A 32 -13.33 -6.81 4.70
CA ALA A 32 -12.83 -8.05 5.28
C ALA A 32 -13.82 -9.19 5.10
N TYR A 33 -13.37 -10.31 4.58
CA TYR A 33 -14.13 -11.56 4.66
C TYR A 33 -13.98 -12.16 6.04
N VAL A 34 -15.11 -12.58 6.62
CA VAL A 34 -15.19 -13.30 7.90
C VAL A 34 -15.94 -14.60 7.66
N PRO A 35 -15.28 -15.76 7.78
CA PRO A 35 -15.94 -17.01 7.50
C PRO A 35 -16.92 -17.45 8.59
N ASN A 36 -18.08 -17.97 8.22
CA ASN A 36 -19.12 -18.44 9.15
C ASN A 36 -18.79 -19.81 9.78
N TRP A 37 -17.67 -20.43 9.40
CA TRP A 37 -17.13 -21.62 10.06
C TRP A 37 -16.23 -21.30 11.26
N VAL A 38 -15.90 -20.02 11.51
CA VAL A 38 -15.32 -19.62 12.80
C VAL A 38 -16.42 -19.38 13.83
N ASP A 39 -16.06 -19.39 15.12
CA ASP A 39 -16.98 -18.96 16.17
C ASP A 39 -17.21 -17.44 16.09
N LEU A 40 -18.23 -17.04 15.32
CA LEU A 40 -18.58 -15.65 15.08
C LEU A 40 -18.94 -14.90 16.37
N ASN A 41 -19.45 -15.59 17.40
CA ASN A 41 -19.77 -14.93 18.67
C ASN A 41 -18.48 -14.46 19.34
N SER A 42 -17.53 -15.36 19.52
CA SER A 42 -16.22 -15.03 20.11
C SER A 42 -15.42 -14.09 19.21
N PHE A 43 -15.35 -14.39 17.91
CA PHE A 43 -14.55 -13.63 16.94
C PHE A 43 -15.05 -12.19 16.76
N SER A 44 -16.36 -11.94 16.83
CA SER A 44 -16.90 -10.58 16.72
C SER A 44 -16.28 -9.59 17.72
N SER A 45 -15.84 -10.06 18.89
CA SER A 45 -15.22 -9.23 19.92
C SER A 45 -13.74 -8.91 19.66
N THR A 46 -13.08 -9.60 18.73
CA THR A 46 -11.65 -9.43 18.42
C THR A 46 -11.40 -8.50 17.23
N ILE A 47 -12.44 -8.24 16.42
CA ILE A 47 -12.35 -7.46 15.19
C ILE A 47 -12.04 -5.99 15.50
N GLN A 48 -11.05 -5.44 14.78
CA GLN A 48 -10.68 -4.04 14.85
C GLN A 48 -11.55 -3.19 13.90
N TYR A 49 -12.84 -3.08 14.20
CA TYR A 49 -13.85 -2.46 13.32
C TYR A 49 -13.49 -1.06 12.83
N SER A 50 -12.78 -0.26 13.62
CA SER A 50 -12.34 1.09 13.24
C SER A 50 -11.39 1.13 12.04
N LYS A 51 -10.85 -0.02 11.63
CA LYS A 51 -9.98 -0.20 10.45
C LYS A 51 -10.74 -0.70 9.22
N LEU A 52 -12.02 -1.01 9.37
CA LEU A 52 -12.86 -1.60 8.33
C LEU A 52 -13.94 -0.63 7.89
N THR A 53 -14.40 -0.84 6.66
CA THR A 53 -15.58 -0.15 6.11
C THR A 53 -16.71 -1.13 5.84
N HIS A 54 -16.35 -2.37 5.47
CA HIS A 54 -17.31 -3.42 5.13
C HIS A 54 -16.79 -4.77 5.63
N ILE A 55 -17.72 -5.67 5.95
CA ILE A 55 -17.48 -7.08 6.23
C ILE A 55 -18.35 -7.92 5.30
N ASN A 56 -17.75 -8.95 4.70
CA ASN A 56 -18.48 -9.98 3.96
C ASN A 56 -18.50 -11.25 4.82
N ILE A 57 -19.68 -11.71 5.26
CA ILE A 57 -19.80 -12.98 5.99
C ILE A 57 -19.85 -14.12 4.96
N ALA A 58 -18.84 -14.98 5.00
CA ALA A 58 -18.63 -16.06 4.02
C ALA A 58 -18.86 -17.45 4.63
N PHE A 59 -19.78 -18.29 4.18
CA PHE A 59 -20.73 -18.10 3.10
C PHE A 59 -22.07 -18.64 3.52
N GLU A 60 -23.13 -18.03 2.98
CA GLU A 60 -24.48 -18.58 3.08
C GLU A 60 -24.91 -19.05 1.70
N ASN A 61 -25.39 -20.29 1.61
CA ASN A 61 -25.63 -20.95 0.34
C ASN A 61 -27.04 -21.56 0.28
N PRO A 62 -27.66 -21.61 -0.92
CA PRO A 62 -29.02 -22.07 -1.09
C PRO A 62 -29.14 -23.60 -1.00
N ASP A 63 -30.21 -24.05 -0.36
CA ASP A 63 -30.76 -25.37 -0.60
C ASP A 63 -31.39 -25.48 -2.00
N ALA A 64 -31.92 -26.66 -2.37
CA ALA A 64 -32.55 -26.89 -3.67
C ALA A 64 -33.79 -26.00 -3.92
N ASN A 65 -34.39 -25.45 -2.86
CA ASN A 65 -35.53 -24.56 -2.94
C ASN A 65 -35.12 -23.08 -2.95
N GLY A 66 -33.84 -22.74 -2.80
CA GLY A 66 -33.35 -21.37 -2.78
C GLY A 66 -33.43 -20.69 -1.41
N TYR A 67 -33.57 -21.43 -0.31
CA TYR A 67 -33.40 -20.88 1.04
C TYR A 67 -31.92 -20.91 1.42
N LEU A 68 -31.37 -19.75 1.78
CA LEU A 68 -29.98 -19.65 2.23
C LEU A 68 -29.81 -20.30 3.59
N SER A 69 -28.64 -20.92 3.81
CA SER A 69 -28.20 -21.31 5.14
C SER A 69 -28.15 -20.12 6.10
N TYR A 70 -28.17 -20.41 7.40
CA TYR A 70 -28.13 -19.38 8.43
C TYR A 70 -27.27 -19.82 9.60
N ASN A 71 -26.24 -19.03 9.91
CA ASN A 71 -25.51 -19.10 11.16
C ASN A 71 -26.05 -18.05 12.15
N SER A 72 -26.51 -18.50 13.33
CA SER A 72 -27.00 -17.59 14.39
C SER A 72 -25.99 -16.53 14.83
N GLY A 73 -24.68 -16.81 14.73
CA GLY A 73 -23.60 -15.87 15.03
C GLY A 73 -23.53 -14.68 14.07
N ASN A 74 -24.19 -14.75 12.90
CA ASN A 74 -24.30 -13.63 11.97
C ASN A 74 -24.92 -12.41 12.65
N THR A 75 -25.97 -12.61 13.47
CA THR A 75 -26.65 -11.52 14.18
C THR A 75 -25.68 -10.81 15.14
N THR A 76 -24.84 -11.55 15.84
CA THR A 76 -23.84 -10.98 16.78
C THR A 76 -22.84 -10.10 16.03
N LEU A 77 -22.28 -10.61 14.93
CA LEU A 77 -21.30 -9.88 14.12
C LEU A 77 -21.91 -8.64 13.45
N ILE A 78 -23.11 -8.75 12.88
CA ILE A 78 -23.83 -7.65 12.24
C ILE A 78 -24.06 -6.52 13.24
N ASN A 79 -24.59 -6.82 14.43
CA ASN A 79 -24.84 -5.81 15.45
C ASN A 79 -23.54 -5.12 15.91
N ALA A 80 -22.46 -5.89 16.10
CA ALA A 80 -21.17 -5.33 16.49
C ALA A 80 -20.59 -4.40 15.42
N ALA A 81 -20.68 -4.78 14.13
CA ALA A 81 -20.22 -4.00 13.00
C ALA A 81 -21.04 -2.71 12.81
N HIS A 82 -22.38 -2.81 12.85
CA HIS A 82 -23.28 -1.67 12.71
C HIS A 82 -23.08 -0.63 13.81
N ASN A 83 -22.84 -1.06 15.04
CA ASN A 83 -22.49 -0.16 16.15
C ASN A 83 -21.19 0.65 15.91
N GLN A 84 -20.37 0.23 14.95
CA GLN A 84 -19.14 0.90 14.53
C GLN A 84 -19.24 1.52 13.13
N ASN A 85 -20.45 1.62 12.57
CA ASN A 85 -20.73 2.09 11.20
C ASN A 85 -20.02 1.28 10.12
N VAL A 86 -19.77 -0.01 10.36
CA VAL A 86 -19.22 -0.95 9.37
C VAL A 86 -20.39 -1.70 8.73
N LYS A 87 -20.47 -1.66 7.39
CA LYS A 87 -21.52 -2.36 6.65
C LYS A 87 -21.25 -3.87 6.58
N VAL A 88 -22.30 -4.68 6.54
CA VAL A 88 -22.17 -6.14 6.52
C VAL A 88 -22.97 -6.75 5.36
N PHE A 89 -22.31 -7.58 4.57
CA PHE A 89 -22.85 -8.24 3.40
C PHE A 89 -22.89 -9.75 3.64
N VAL A 90 -23.93 -10.40 3.15
CA VAL A 90 -23.94 -11.86 3.05
C VAL A 90 -23.19 -12.24 1.77
N SER A 91 -22.20 -13.12 1.88
CA SER A 91 -21.47 -13.63 0.73
C SER A 91 -22.06 -14.97 0.30
N LEU A 92 -22.39 -15.07 -0.99
CA LEU A 92 -23.00 -16.25 -1.62
C LEU A 92 -21.94 -16.98 -2.44
N GLY A 93 -21.87 -18.30 -2.35
CA GLY A 93 -20.97 -19.13 -3.14
C GLY A 93 -19.74 -19.59 -2.36
N GLY A 94 -18.56 -19.23 -2.87
CA GLY A 94 -17.22 -19.60 -2.41
C GLY A 94 -16.55 -20.65 -3.30
N GLY A 95 -15.22 -20.63 -3.38
CA GLY A 95 -14.44 -21.49 -4.27
C GLY A 95 -14.72 -22.99 -4.09
N ALA A 96 -14.82 -23.46 -2.83
CA ALA A 96 -15.04 -24.88 -2.54
C ALA A 96 -16.34 -25.45 -3.11
N ILE A 97 -17.42 -24.66 -3.14
CA ILE A 97 -18.70 -25.09 -3.73
C ILE A 97 -18.75 -24.80 -5.22
N SER A 98 -17.97 -23.83 -5.71
CA SER A 98 -18.02 -23.41 -7.11
C SER A 98 -17.49 -24.48 -8.06
N GLU A 99 -16.56 -25.32 -7.62
CA GLU A 99 -16.01 -26.45 -8.38
C GLU A 99 -17.07 -27.51 -8.75
N GLY A 100 -17.99 -27.83 -7.83
CA GLY A 100 -19.02 -28.84 -8.06
C GLY A 100 -19.80 -29.29 -6.85
N GLY A 101 -20.78 -30.16 -7.10
CA GLY A 101 -21.64 -30.74 -6.08
C GLY A 101 -23.02 -30.06 -5.97
N ALA A 102 -23.83 -30.57 -5.04
CA ALA A 102 -25.26 -30.23 -4.96
C ALA A 102 -25.51 -28.72 -4.78
N ILE A 103 -24.66 -28.00 -4.05
CA ILE A 103 -24.83 -26.55 -3.84
C ILE A 103 -24.62 -25.78 -5.15
N ARG A 104 -23.59 -26.12 -5.94
CA ARG A 104 -23.39 -25.54 -7.27
C ARG A 104 -24.58 -25.82 -8.19
N ASP A 105 -25.06 -27.06 -8.16
CA ASP A 105 -26.17 -27.48 -9.01
C ASP A 105 -27.49 -26.78 -8.60
N ASN A 106 -27.67 -26.48 -7.30
CA ASN A 106 -28.75 -25.61 -6.83
C ASN A 106 -28.62 -24.22 -7.46
N TYR A 107 -27.43 -23.59 -7.43
CA TYR A 107 -27.24 -22.30 -8.12
C TYR A 107 -27.59 -22.40 -9.60
N PHE A 108 -27.09 -23.40 -10.32
CA PHE A 108 -27.38 -23.59 -11.75
C PHE A 108 -28.88 -23.65 -12.03
N ASN A 109 -29.65 -24.39 -11.22
CA ASN A 109 -31.10 -24.43 -11.36
C ASN A 109 -31.74 -23.07 -11.01
N LEU A 110 -31.34 -22.46 -9.90
CA LEU A 110 -32.01 -21.29 -9.31
C LEU A 110 -31.75 -19.99 -10.08
N ILE A 111 -30.59 -19.83 -10.74
CA ILE A 111 -30.24 -18.60 -11.47
C ILE A 111 -30.78 -18.56 -12.92
N THR A 112 -31.34 -19.68 -13.39
CA THR A 112 -32.00 -19.74 -14.72
C THR A 112 -33.12 -18.71 -14.85
N SER A 113 -33.43 -18.31 -16.08
CA SER A 113 -34.50 -17.33 -16.36
C SER A 113 -35.86 -17.68 -15.74
N GLY A 114 -36.21 -18.97 -15.67
CA GLY A 114 -37.48 -19.44 -15.09
C GLY A 114 -37.54 -19.37 -13.56
N ASN A 115 -36.40 -19.54 -12.87
CA ASN A 115 -36.36 -19.64 -11.41
C ASN A 115 -35.81 -18.36 -10.73
N ARG A 116 -35.03 -17.54 -11.45
CA ARG A 116 -34.26 -16.44 -10.85
C ARG A 116 -35.10 -15.43 -10.09
N THR A 117 -36.31 -15.11 -10.57
CA THR A 117 -37.16 -14.10 -9.92
C THR A 117 -37.57 -14.55 -8.52
N ALA A 118 -37.94 -15.82 -8.36
CA ALA A 118 -38.28 -16.39 -7.06
C ALA A 118 -37.05 -16.47 -6.15
N PHE A 119 -35.90 -16.87 -6.70
CA PHE A 119 -34.66 -16.94 -5.93
C PHE A 119 -34.17 -15.57 -5.46
N ILE A 120 -34.18 -14.55 -6.33
CA ILE A 120 -33.83 -13.16 -5.99
C ILE A 120 -34.73 -12.62 -4.88
N GLN A 121 -36.03 -12.94 -4.90
CA GLN A 121 -36.94 -12.56 -3.83
C GLN A 121 -36.51 -13.19 -2.49
N LYS A 122 -36.14 -14.48 -2.47
CA LYS A 122 -35.65 -15.15 -1.26
C LYS A 122 -34.32 -14.57 -0.74
N ILE A 123 -33.39 -14.25 -1.64
CA ILE A 123 -32.13 -13.57 -1.25
C ILE A 123 -32.45 -12.21 -0.62
N TYR A 124 -33.35 -11.42 -1.23
CA TYR A 124 -33.75 -10.14 -0.68
C TYR A 124 -34.44 -10.27 0.69
N ASP A 125 -35.35 -11.22 0.84
CA ASP A 125 -36.05 -11.47 2.11
C ASP A 125 -35.06 -11.88 3.20
N TYR A 126 -34.06 -12.69 2.88
CA TYR A 126 -32.97 -13.03 3.78
C TYR A 126 -32.16 -11.81 4.21
N VAL A 127 -31.74 -10.97 3.25
CA VAL A 127 -30.97 -9.73 3.52
C VAL A 127 -31.73 -8.80 4.46
N VAL A 128 -33.05 -8.62 4.25
CA VAL A 128 -33.89 -7.79 5.11
C VAL A 128 -34.09 -8.43 6.48
N ALA A 129 -34.47 -9.71 6.53
CA ALA A 129 -34.77 -10.41 7.77
C ALA A 129 -33.58 -10.47 8.73
N HIS A 130 -32.36 -10.54 8.20
CA HIS A 130 -31.13 -10.65 8.98
C HIS A 130 -30.33 -9.34 9.04
N ASN A 131 -30.91 -8.22 8.60
CA ASN A 131 -30.30 -6.89 8.69
C ASN A 131 -28.94 -6.76 7.98
N PHE A 132 -28.75 -7.42 6.84
CA PHE A 132 -27.59 -7.21 5.97
C PHE A 132 -27.75 -5.93 5.15
N ASP A 133 -26.64 -5.28 4.82
CA ASP A 133 -26.58 -4.08 3.96
C ASP A 133 -26.55 -4.41 2.48
N GLY A 134 -26.20 -5.65 2.12
CA GLY A 134 -26.09 -6.08 0.74
C GLY A 134 -25.71 -7.55 0.58
N VAL A 135 -25.43 -7.90 -0.67
CA VAL A 135 -25.04 -9.24 -1.10
C VAL A 135 -23.69 -9.17 -1.83
N ASP A 136 -22.77 -10.05 -1.47
CA ASP A 136 -21.57 -10.33 -2.25
C ASP A 136 -21.74 -11.64 -3.02
N VAL A 137 -21.56 -11.60 -4.34
CA VAL A 137 -21.69 -12.78 -5.22
C VAL A 137 -20.30 -13.34 -5.50
N ASP A 138 -19.95 -14.41 -4.81
CA ASP A 138 -18.67 -15.13 -4.93
C ASP A 138 -18.90 -16.49 -5.62
N LEU A 139 -19.56 -16.46 -6.78
CA LEU A 139 -19.63 -17.62 -7.66
C LEU A 139 -18.40 -17.59 -8.57
N GLU A 140 -17.58 -18.62 -8.50
CA GLU A 140 -16.25 -18.63 -9.10
C GLU A 140 -16.13 -19.68 -10.22
N GLY A 141 -15.12 -19.53 -11.09
CA GLY A 141 -14.75 -20.57 -12.06
C GLY A 141 -15.93 -21.14 -12.86
N PRO A 142 -16.20 -22.46 -12.78
CA PRO A 142 -17.29 -23.10 -13.53
C PRO A 142 -18.69 -22.71 -13.04
N ALA A 143 -18.83 -22.10 -11.86
CA ALA A 143 -20.12 -21.60 -11.38
C ALA A 143 -20.59 -20.34 -12.15
N ILE A 144 -19.68 -19.63 -12.82
CA ILE A 144 -19.98 -18.48 -13.69
C ILE A 144 -20.42 -19.01 -15.07
N ASN A 145 -21.70 -19.36 -15.18
CA ASN A 145 -22.30 -19.91 -16.40
C ASN A 145 -23.07 -18.85 -17.22
N GLY A 146 -23.75 -19.27 -18.30
CA GLY A 146 -24.50 -18.37 -19.18
C GLY A 146 -25.67 -17.60 -18.53
N ASP A 147 -26.18 -18.06 -17.38
CA ASP A 147 -27.24 -17.39 -16.63
C ASP A 147 -26.72 -16.35 -15.63
N TYR A 148 -25.42 -16.38 -15.30
CA TYR A 148 -24.79 -15.52 -14.31
C TYR A 148 -25.10 -14.03 -14.53
N GLY A 149 -24.90 -13.53 -15.76
CA GLY A 149 -25.10 -12.11 -16.06
C GLY A 149 -26.54 -11.65 -15.85
N GLY A 150 -27.50 -12.49 -16.24
CA GLY A 150 -28.92 -12.21 -16.07
C GLY A 150 -29.37 -12.26 -14.60
N PHE A 151 -28.77 -13.15 -13.80
CA PHE A 151 -28.97 -13.19 -12.36
C PHE A 151 -28.43 -11.94 -11.66
N VAL A 152 -27.18 -11.55 -11.93
CA VAL A 152 -26.55 -10.37 -11.31
C VAL A 152 -27.32 -9.09 -11.60
N ILE A 153 -27.71 -8.85 -12.86
CA ILE A 153 -28.43 -7.63 -13.24
C ILE A 153 -29.80 -7.56 -12.54
N ALA A 154 -30.53 -8.68 -12.48
CA ALA A 154 -31.84 -8.72 -11.84
C ALA A 154 -31.74 -8.60 -10.30
N LEU A 155 -30.72 -9.21 -9.69
CA LEU A 155 -30.46 -9.09 -8.26
C LEU A 155 -30.07 -7.65 -7.89
N ALA A 156 -29.20 -7.01 -8.68
CA ALA A 156 -28.82 -5.61 -8.49
C ALA A 156 -30.04 -4.69 -8.54
N ALA A 157 -30.91 -4.85 -9.55
CA ALA A 157 -32.13 -4.07 -9.67
C ALA A 157 -33.03 -4.20 -8.42
N LYS A 158 -33.20 -5.43 -7.89
CA LYS A 158 -33.97 -5.67 -6.66
C LYS A 158 -33.31 -5.01 -5.45
N LEU A 159 -32.00 -5.16 -5.27
CA LEU A 159 -31.28 -4.65 -4.10
C LEU A 159 -31.23 -3.11 -4.11
N HIS A 160 -30.82 -2.50 -5.22
CA HIS A 160 -30.72 -1.03 -5.35
C HIS A 160 -32.06 -0.33 -5.17
N ALA A 161 -33.15 -0.91 -5.69
CA ALA A 161 -34.51 -0.38 -5.50
C ALA A 161 -34.94 -0.33 -4.01
N ASN A 162 -34.26 -1.07 -3.14
CA ASN A 162 -34.55 -1.17 -1.71
C ASN A 162 -33.38 -0.68 -0.85
N GLY A 163 -32.48 0.13 -1.41
CA GLY A 163 -31.34 0.72 -0.69
C GLY A 163 -30.28 -0.28 -0.22
N LYS A 164 -30.26 -1.48 -0.78
CA LYS A 164 -29.24 -2.51 -0.54
C LYS A 164 -28.21 -2.50 -1.66
N GLN A 165 -27.04 -3.06 -1.39
CA GLN A 165 -25.90 -3.05 -2.32
C GLN A 165 -25.56 -4.45 -2.84
N ILE A 166 -24.88 -4.51 -3.97
CA ILE A 166 -24.41 -5.76 -4.59
C ILE A 166 -22.94 -5.66 -4.99
N THR A 167 -22.18 -6.68 -4.64
CA THR A 167 -20.75 -6.81 -4.96
C THR A 167 -20.47 -8.21 -5.51
N ALA A 168 -19.25 -8.44 -5.96
CA ALA A 168 -18.79 -9.77 -6.33
C ALA A 168 -17.31 -9.94 -6.03
N ALA A 169 -16.89 -11.16 -5.67
CA ALA A 169 -15.50 -11.57 -5.69
C ALA A 169 -15.20 -12.30 -7.01
N LEU A 170 -14.18 -11.82 -7.74
CA LEU A 170 -13.88 -12.29 -9.10
C LEU A 170 -12.36 -12.32 -9.35
N SER A 171 -11.91 -13.26 -10.19
CA SER A 171 -10.51 -13.41 -10.61
C SER A 171 -10.40 -13.57 -12.13
N GLU A 172 -9.39 -12.96 -12.75
CA GLU A 172 -9.05 -13.19 -14.16
C GLU A 172 -8.78 -14.68 -14.43
N GLY A 173 -7.95 -15.31 -13.59
CA GLY A 173 -7.47 -16.67 -13.80
C GLY A 173 -8.48 -17.76 -13.50
N TYR A 174 -9.65 -17.41 -12.96
CA TYR A 174 -10.65 -18.37 -12.50
C TYR A 174 -12.08 -17.89 -12.77
N GLY A 175 -12.53 -18.11 -14.01
CA GLY A 175 -13.90 -17.78 -14.46
C GLY A 175 -14.12 -16.31 -14.88
N GLY A 176 -13.17 -15.40 -14.64
CA GLY A 176 -13.33 -13.98 -14.95
C GLY A 176 -13.65 -13.67 -16.41
N ALA A 177 -13.11 -14.43 -17.35
CA ALA A 177 -13.41 -14.29 -18.78
C ALA A 177 -14.90 -14.52 -19.12
N ASN A 178 -15.60 -15.32 -18.31
CA ASN A 178 -17.02 -15.62 -18.50
C ASN A 178 -17.95 -14.55 -17.91
N VAL A 179 -17.43 -13.61 -17.12
CA VAL A 179 -18.23 -12.51 -16.55
C VAL A 179 -18.60 -11.52 -17.66
N PRO A 180 -19.89 -11.31 -17.99
CA PRO A 180 -20.25 -10.38 -19.05
C PRO A 180 -19.97 -8.92 -18.63
N ALA A 181 -19.32 -8.12 -19.46
CA ALA A 181 -19.03 -6.71 -19.13
C ALA A 181 -20.28 -5.85 -18.84
N SER A 182 -21.46 -6.30 -19.31
CA SER A 182 -22.75 -5.68 -18.99
C SER A 182 -23.10 -5.70 -17.50
N THR A 183 -22.47 -6.57 -16.69
CA THR A 183 -22.69 -6.62 -15.24
C THR A 183 -21.92 -5.55 -14.48
N PHE A 184 -20.89 -4.92 -15.07
CA PHE A 184 -20.03 -3.97 -14.34
C PHE A 184 -20.77 -2.72 -13.84
N ALA A 185 -21.81 -2.30 -14.56
CA ALA A 185 -22.67 -1.21 -14.12
C ALA A 185 -23.56 -1.61 -12.93
N ALA A 186 -23.92 -2.90 -12.82
CA ALA A 186 -24.79 -3.44 -11.80
C ALA A 186 -24.12 -3.55 -10.42
N TYR A 187 -22.81 -3.83 -10.37
CA TYR A 187 -22.10 -3.89 -9.09
C TYR A 187 -21.85 -2.51 -8.49
N ASP A 188 -21.95 -2.40 -7.17
CA ASP A 188 -21.40 -1.28 -6.43
C ASP A 188 -19.87 -1.29 -6.51
N TRP A 189 -19.24 -2.47 -6.41
CA TRP A 189 -17.82 -2.72 -6.70
C TRP A 189 -17.53 -4.22 -6.89
N ILE A 190 -16.33 -4.54 -7.37
CA ILE A 190 -15.80 -5.90 -7.51
C ILE A 190 -14.57 -6.05 -6.62
N ASN A 191 -14.57 -7.10 -5.79
CA ASN A 191 -13.46 -7.60 -5.00
C ASN A 191 -12.58 -8.50 -5.90
N ILE A 192 -11.43 -7.98 -6.33
CA ILE A 192 -10.52 -8.67 -7.24
C ILE A 192 -9.66 -9.65 -6.42
N MET A 193 -9.85 -10.95 -6.63
CA MET A 193 -9.12 -12.01 -5.94
C MET A 193 -7.71 -12.18 -6.55
N ALA A 194 -6.81 -11.25 -6.21
CA ALA A 194 -5.43 -11.20 -6.69
C ALA A 194 -4.48 -12.11 -5.89
N TYR A 195 -4.87 -13.37 -5.69
CA TYR A 195 -4.13 -14.40 -4.97
C TYR A 195 -4.42 -15.78 -5.60
N ASP A 196 -3.86 -16.86 -5.05
CA ASP A 196 -4.03 -18.23 -5.52
C ASP A 196 -3.49 -18.50 -6.95
N ALA A 197 -2.43 -17.80 -7.36
CA ALA A 197 -1.73 -18.11 -8.62
C ALA A 197 -1.12 -19.51 -8.65
N THR A 198 -0.82 -20.07 -7.49
CA THR A 198 -0.35 -21.44 -7.28
C THR A 198 -0.71 -21.88 -5.87
N GLY A 199 -0.74 -23.18 -5.64
CA GLY A 199 -1.13 -23.76 -4.36
C GLY A 199 -1.02 -25.28 -4.36
N PRO A 200 -1.63 -25.95 -3.36
CA PRO A 200 -1.54 -27.41 -3.19
C PRO A 200 -2.10 -28.21 -4.36
N TRP A 201 -3.01 -27.64 -5.15
CA TRP A 201 -3.54 -28.23 -6.38
C TRP A 201 -2.51 -28.24 -7.52
N ALA A 202 -1.44 -27.45 -7.42
CA ALA A 202 -0.36 -27.37 -8.39
C ALA A 202 1.02 -27.62 -7.72
N PRO A 203 1.25 -28.83 -7.17
CA PRO A 203 2.45 -29.12 -6.38
C PRO A 203 3.76 -29.05 -7.18
N GLY A 204 3.68 -29.13 -8.52
CA GLY A 204 4.82 -28.97 -9.43
C GLY A 204 5.24 -27.52 -9.69
N THR A 205 4.50 -26.53 -9.18
CA THR A 205 4.77 -25.09 -9.38
C THR A 205 4.89 -24.35 -8.04
N PRO A 206 5.84 -24.72 -7.17
CA PRO A 206 6.05 -24.01 -5.90
C PRO A 206 6.43 -22.55 -6.15
N GLY A 207 5.83 -21.62 -5.41
CA GLY A 207 6.15 -20.22 -5.54
C GLY A 207 5.14 -19.28 -4.89
N GLN A 208 5.36 -17.99 -5.13
CA GLN A 208 4.50 -16.93 -4.63
C GLN A 208 3.11 -17.00 -5.26
N HIS A 209 2.09 -17.17 -4.43
CA HIS A 209 0.70 -17.28 -4.86
C HIS A 209 0.02 -15.92 -5.07
N SER A 210 0.60 -14.85 -4.53
CA SER A 210 0.06 -13.50 -4.63
C SER A 210 1.17 -12.45 -4.73
N PRO A 211 1.95 -12.41 -5.83
CA PRO A 211 2.98 -11.39 -6.00
C PRO A 211 2.35 -10.00 -6.22
N TYR A 212 3.12 -8.92 -5.99
CA TYR A 212 2.67 -7.55 -6.29
C TYR A 212 2.22 -7.38 -7.74
N SER A 213 2.96 -7.99 -8.69
CA SER A 213 2.63 -7.97 -10.12
C SER A 213 1.23 -8.52 -10.43
N MET A 214 0.77 -9.53 -9.70
CA MET A 214 -0.58 -10.09 -9.87
C MET A 214 -1.67 -9.08 -9.51
N ALA A 215 -1.47 -8.29 -8.44
CA ALA A 215 -2.41 -7.23 -8.06
C ALA A 215 -2.53 -6.16 -9.15
N VAL A 216 -1.41 -5.76 -9.76
CA VAL A 216 -1.38 -4.79 -10.86
C VAL A 216 -2.01 -5.37 -12.12
N ASN A 217 -1.65 -6.61 -12.49
CA ASN A 217 -2.14 -7.27 -13.70
C ASN A 217 -3.66 -7.50 -13.64
N GLN A 218 -4.17 -8.01 -12.52
CA GLN A 218 -5.61 -8.20 -12.37
C GLN A 218 -6.38 -6.87 -12.37
N PHE A 219 -5.85 -5.82 -11.73
CA PHE A 219 -6.43 -4.48 -11.83
C PHE A 219 -6.52 -4.02 -13.29
N ASN A 220 -5.43 -4.15 -14.05
CA ASN A 220 -5.38 -3.78 -15.47
C ASN A 220 -6.34 -4.62 -16.32
N TYR A 221 -6.46 -5.92 -16.04
CA TYR A 221 -7.42 -6.80 -16.70
C TYR A 221 -8.86 -6.30 -16.53
N TRP A 222 -9.30 -6.10 -15.28
CA TRP A 222 -10.68 -5.70 -15.01
C TRP A 222 -10.99 -4.30 -15.52
N THR A 223 -10.08 -3.33 -15.32
CA THR A 223 -10.26 -1.96 -15.82
C THR A 223 -10.16 -1.87 -17.34
N GLY A 224 -9.28 -2.65 -17.97
CA GLY A 224 -9.18 -2.75 -19.43
C GLY A 224 -10.43 -3.33 -20.09
N ARG A 225 -11.22 -4.13 -19.35
CA ARG A 225 -12.54 -4.61 -19.79
C ARG A 225 -13.67 -3.60 -19.57
N GLY A 226 -13.39 -2.45 -18.94
CA GLY A 226 -14.35 -1.37 -18.71
C GLY A 226 -14.88 -1.26 -17.29
N LEU A 227 -14.34 -1.99 -16.30
CA LEU A 227 -14.66 -1.75 -14.89
C LEU A 227 -14.09 -0.38 -14.46
N PRO A 228 -14.91 0.55 -13.92
CA PRO A 228 -14.38 1.80 -13.38
C PRO A 228 -13.37 1.52 -12.26
N ALA A 229 -12.22 2.20 -12.28
CA ALA A 229 -11.16 1.99 -11.29
C ALA A 229 -11.64 2.22 -9.84
N SER A 230 -12.59 3.13 -9.63
CA SER A 230 -13.23 3.38 -8.33
C SER A 230 -14.09 2.21 -7.81
N LYS A 231 -14.45 1.28 -8.68
CA LYS A 231 -15.18 0.03 -8.39
C LYS A 231 -14.27 -1.19 -8.31
N ALA A 232 -12.96 -1.06 -8.59
CA ALA A 232 -12.00 -2.15 -8.44
C ALA A 232 -11.45 -2.16 -7.00
N ILE A 233 -11.59 -3.28 -6.28
CA ILE A 233 -11.07 -3.45 -4.92
C ILE A 233 -10.01 -4.55 -4.93
N ILE A 234 -8.78 -4.27 -4.49
CA ILE A 234 -7.64 -5.19 -4.61
C ILE A 234 -7.64 -6.19 -3.44
N GLY A 235 -7.72 -7.48 -3.74
CA GLY A 235 -7.65 -8.57 -2.76
C GLY A 235 -6.25 -8.79 -2.19
N LEU A 236 -6.20 -9.07 -0.88
CA LEU A 236 -5.01 -9.30 -0.09
C LEU A 236 -5.17 -10.62 0.69
N PRO A 237 -4.27 -11.60 0.50
CA PRO A 237 -4.35 -12.86 1.24
C PRO A 237 -3.70 -12.73 2.61
N PHE A 238 -4.40 -13.17 3.66
CA PHE A 238 -3.86 -13.28 5.03
C PHE A 238 -3.41 -14.72 5.34
N TYR A 239 -2.99 -15.44 4.31
CA TYR A 239 -2.47 -16.80 4.38
C TYR A 239 -1.37 -17.03 3.34
N GLY A 240 -0.75 -18.19 3.45
CA GLY A 240 0.18 -18.72 2.49
C GLY A 240 -0.02 -20.21 2.23
N TYR A 241 0.81 -20.72 1.31
CA TYR A 241 0.87 -22.13 0.99
C TYR A 241 2.26 -22.70 1.26
N GLY A 242 2.27 -23.89 1.86
CA GLY A 242 3.44 -24.73 1.95
C GLY A 242 3.53 -25.68 0.74
N PHE A 243 4.75 -25.89 0.24
CA PHE A 243 5.08 -26.85 -0.82
C PHE A 243 6.07 -27.90 -0.34
N GLY A 244 5.85 -29.15 -0.75
CA GLY A 244 6.64 -30.34 -0.38
C GLY A 244 5.82 -31.43 0.30
N ALA A 245 6.41 -32.62 0.45
CA ALA A 245 5.71 -33.84 0.90
C ALA A 245 5.08 -33.76 2.31
N SER A 246 5.52 -32.81 3.14
CA SER A 246 5.02 -32.59 4.51
C SER A 246 4.46 -31.18 4.70
N ALA A 247 4.23 -30.45 3.61
CA ALA A 247 3.88 -29.05 3.68
C ALA A 247 2.39 -28.87 3.98
N ASN A 248 2.09 -27.88 4.82
CA ASN A 248 0.71 -27.55 5.16
C ASN A 248 0.05 -26.86 3.94
N GLN A 249 -1.06 -27.44 3.50
CA GLN A 249 -1.79 -27.04 2.30
C GLN A 249 -2.54 -25.70 2.44
N GLY A 250 -2.51 -25.07 3.61
CA GLY A 250 -2.96 -23.70 3.82
C GLY A 250 -2.55 -23.24 5.21
N ILE A 251 -1.82 -22.13 5.30
CA ILE A 251 -1.24 -21.65 6.55
C ILE A 251 -1.66 -20.21 6.78
N SER A 252 -2.35 -19.94 7.89
CA SER A 252 -2.66 -18.57 8.28
C SER A 252 -1.38 -17.77 8.48
N TYR A 253 -1.42 -16.49 8.12
CA TYR A 253 -0.31 -15.58 8.37
C TYR A 253 0.05 -15.53 9.86
N ALA A 254 -0.95 -15.55 10.75
CA ALA A 254 -0.77 -15.65 12.20
C ALA A 254 0.14 -16.82 12.61
N ASN A 255 -0.11 -18.01 12.05
CA ASN A 255 0.69 -19.19 12.35
C ASN A 255 2.11 -19.08 11.78
N ILE A 256 2.25 -18.53 10.57
CA ILE A 256 3.57 -18.30 9.94
C ILE A 256 4.43 -17.41 10.83
N VAL A 257 3.93 -16.24 11.23
CA VAL A 257 4.74 -15.27 12.00
C VAL A 257 4.88 -15.61 13.48
N ALA A 258 4.04 -16.51 14.01
CA ALA A 258 4.23 -17.11 15.32
C ALA A 258 5.36 -18.15 15.31
N GLN A 259 5.45 -18.95 14.25
CA GLN A 259 6.44 -20.02 14.13
C GLN A 259 7.81 -19.53 13.65
N TYR A 260 7.85 -18.49 12.79
CA TYR A 260 9.07 -18.02 12.14
C TYR A 260 9.32 -16.53 12.45
N PRO A 261 10.20 -16.21 13.42
CA PRO A 261 10.55 -14.82 13.72
C PRO A 261 11.12 -14.08 12.51
N GLY A 262 10.64 -12.85 12.25
CA GLY A 262 11.06 -12.03 11.11
C GLY A 262 10.27 -12.30 9.83
N ALA A 263 9.45 -13.35 9.79
CA ALA A 263 8.57 -13.67 8.67
C ALA A 263 7.58 -12.54 8.35
N GLU A 264 7.20 -11.71 9.33
CA GLU A 264 6.35 -10.54 9.08
C GLU A 264 6.95 -9.53 8.07
N ASN A 265 8.28 -9.59 7.83
CA ASN A 265 9.00 -8.72 6.90
C ASN A 265 9.40 -9.41 5.59
N GLN A 266 8.90 -10.62 5.34
CA GLN A 266 9.24 -11.44 4.18
C GLN A 266 7.96 -11.96 3.50
N ASP A 267 8.09 -12.43 2.27
CA ASP A 267 7.01 -13.05 1.51
C ASP A 267 7.15 -14.59 1.42
N GLN A 268 8.18 -15.14 2.06
CA GLN A 268 8.43 -16.56 2.10
C GLN A 268 9.22 -16.98 3.35
N VAL A 269 9.14 -18.26 3.69
CA VAL A 269 10.04 -18.93 4.63
C VAL A 269 10.77 -20.02 3.87
N GLY A 270 12.09 -19.86 3.73
CA GLY A 270 12.89 -20.73 2.87
C GLY A 270 12.33 -20.78 1.45
N ASN A 271 12.30 -21.98 0.86
CA ASN A 271 11.74 -22.24 -0.47
C ASN A 271 10.43 -23.05 -0.40
N THR A 272 9.81 -23.15 0.78
CA THR A 272 8.68 -24.05 1.03
C THR A 272 7.39 -23.31 1.33
N ILE A 273 7.42 -22.18 2.04
CA ILE A 273 6.19 -21.45 2.42
C ILE A 273 6.19 -20.09 1.74
N TYR A 274 5.11 -19.74 1.05
CA TYR A 274 4.95 -18.46 0.34
C TYR A 274 3.65 -17.76 0.75
N TYR A 275 3.73 -16.47 1.06
CA TYR A 275 2.65 -15.62 1.61
C TYR A 275 2.94 -14.15 1.30
N ASN A 276 2.16 -13.21 1.86
CA ASN A 276 2.49 -11.79 1.82
C ASN A 276 2.81 -11.27 3.22
N GLY A 277 4.02 -10.75 3.41
CA GLY A 277 4.41 -10.02 4.61
C GLY A 277 3.92 -8.57 4.61
N ILE A 278 4.20 -7.87 5.72
CA ILE A 278 3.84 -6.46 5.90
C ILE A 278 4.31 -5.57 4.74
N PRO A 279 5.54 -5.69 4.20
CA PRO A 279 5.99 -4.85 3.09
C PRO A 279 5.12 -4.98 1.84
N THR A 280 4.80 -6.20 1.43
CA THR A 280 3.99 -6.46 0.22
C THR A 280 2.53 -6.07 0.42
N ILE A 281 1.96 -6.33 1.60
CA ILE A 281 0.62 -5.84 1.96
C ILE A 281 0.55 -4.31 1.87
N LYS A 282 1.55 -3.60 2.37
CA LYS A 282 1.62 -2.13 2.26
C LYS A 282 1.80 -1.66 0.82
N ALA A 283 2.63 -2.33 0.03
CA ALA A 283 2.83 -2.01 -1.38
C ALA A 283 1.53 -2.14 -2.19
N LYS A 284 0.82 -3.27 -2.03
CA LYS A 284 -0.48 -3.49 -2.68
C LYS A 284 -1.55 -2.52 -2.20
N THR A 285 -1.59 -2.23 -0.90
CA THR A 285 -2.52 -1.23 -0.35
C THR A 285 -2.21 0.17 -0.90
N THR A 286 -0.95 0.53 -1.04
CA THR A 286 -0.54 1.82 -1.62
C THR A 286 -0.98 1.92 -3.08
N PHE A 287 -0.75 0.86 -3.86
CA PHE A 287 -1.24 0.76 -5.24
C PHE A 287 -2.76 0.93 -5.29
N ALA A 288 -3.51 0.24 -4.42
CA ALA A 288 -4.96 0.35 -4.36
C ALA A 288 -5.45 1.75 -3.96
N VAL A 289 -4.79 2.43 -3.02
CA VAL A 289 -5.10 3.82 -2.64
C VAL A 289 -4.88 4.77 -3.82
N GLN A 290 -3.83 4.56 -4.61
CA GLN A 290 -3.50 5.43 -5.74
C GLN A 290 -4.39 5.18 -6.96
N ASN A 291 -4.73 3.91 -7.23
CA ASN A 291 -5.31 3.51 -8.53
C ASN A 291 -6.73 2.95 -8.43
N ALA A 292 -7.11 2.40 -7.27
CA ALA A 292 -8.32 1.58 -7.13
C ALA A 292 -9.30 2.17 -6.08
N GLY A 293 -10.44 1.49 -5.88
CA GLY A 293 -11.47 1.87 -4.89
C GLY A 293 -11.12 1.51 -3.44
N GLY A 294 -10.14 0.65 -3.22
CA GLY A 294 -9.77 0.16 -1.90
C GLY A 294 -9.14 -1.23 -1.93
N VAL A 295 -9.09 -1.88 -0.76
CA VAL A 295 -8.60 -3.25 -0.60
C VAL A 295 -9.64 -4.17 0.03
N MET A 296 -9.50 -5.46 -0.28
CA MET A 296 -10.28 -6.55 0.26
C MET A 296 -9.32 -7.56 0.90
N ILE A 297 -9.74 -8.24 1.96
CA ILE A 297 -8.93 -9.18 2.76
C ILE A 297 -9.59 -10.56 2.78
N TRP A 298 -8.84 -11.58 2.36
CA TRP A 298 -9.20 -13.00 2.51
C TRP A 298 -8.14 -13.73 3.36
N GLU A 299 -8.42 -14.18 4.58
CA GLU A 299 -9.57 -13.77 5.40
C GLU A 299 -9.14 -13.32 6.81
N LEU A 300 -10.01 -12.55 7.47
CA LEU A 300 -9.66 -11.74 8.64
C LEU A 300 -9.15 -12.55 9.85
N SER A 301 -9.68 -13.76 10.05
CA SER A 301 -9.34 -14.64 11.18
C SER A 301 -7.93 -15.22 11.08
N GLN A 302 -7.29 -15.11 9.91
CA GLN A 302 -5.93 -15.56 9.68
C GLN A 302 -4.87 -14.50 10.00
N ASP A 303 -5.27 -13.28 10.38
CA ASP A 303 -4.34 -12.20 10.73
C ASP A 303 -3.63 -12.47 12.08
N ALA A 304 -2.41 -11.97 12.20
CA ALA A 304 -1.75 -11.82 13.49
C ALA A 304 -2.31 -10.60 14.25
N THR A 305 -1.98 -10.47 15.53
CA THR A 305 -2.34 -9.31 16.34
C THR A 305 -1.15 -8.38 16.57
N GLY A 306 -1.41 -7.19 17.14
CA GLY A 306 -0.35 -6.25 17.53
C GLY A 306 0.48 -5.73 16.36
N SER A 307 1.81 -5.63 16.55
CA SER A 307 2.74 -5.08 15.55
C SER A 307 2.88 -5.93 14.30
N LYS A 308 2.48 -7.21 14.35
CA LYS A 308 2.57 -8.14 13.22
C LYS A 308 1.32 -8.14 12.34
N SER A 309 0.22 -7.54 12.78
CA SER A 309 -1.07 -7.53 12.07
C SER A 309 -0.99 -6.90 10.68
N LEU A 310 -1.44 -7.64 9.68
CA LEU A 310 -1.60 -7.19 8.30
C LEU A 310 -2.76 -6.19 8.17
N LEU A 311 -3.87 -6.36 8.91
CA LEU A 311 -4.94 -5.35 8.93
C LEU A 311 -4.42 -4.01 9.47
N THR A 312 -3.54 -4.06 10.47
CA THR A 312 -2.87 -2.86 10.98
C THR A 312 -1.97 -2.24 9.92
N ALA A 313 -1.25 -3.04 9.14
CA ALA A 313 -0.45 -2.57 8.01
C ALA A 313 -1.30 -1.91 6.92
N VAL A 314 -2.47 -2.47 6.59
CA VAL A 314 -3.45 -1.87 5.68
C VAL A 314 -3.92 -0.52 6.21
N ASN A 315 -4.38 -0.47 7.47
CA ASN A 315 -4.92 0.75 8.06
C ASN A 315 -3.91 1.91 8.11
N GLN A 316 -2.63 1.59 8.34
CA GLN A 316 -1.55 2.57 8.32
C GLN A 316 -1.40 3.26 6.95
N VAL A 317 -1.54 2.50 5.86
CA VAL A 317 -1.51 3.06 4.51
C VAL A 317 -2.78 3.86 4.23
N ILE A 318 -3.96 3.32 4.58
CA ILE A 318 -5.27 3.95 4.34
C ILE A 318 -5.41 5.30 5.06
N THR A 319 -4.97 5.38 6.31
CA THR A 319 -5.12 6.60 7.13
C THR A 319 -3.98 7.60 6.96
N GLY A 320 -2.97 7.28 6.14
CA GLY A 320 -1.72 8.03 6.06
C GLY A 320 -0.90 8.02 7.36
N SER A 321 -1.37 7.33 8.40
CA SER A 321 -0.69 7.13 9.67
C SER A 321 0.41 6.10 9.48
N GLN A 322 1.60 6.58 9.12
CA GLN A 322 2.80 5.77 9.16
C GLN A 322 3.02 5.31 10.61
N PRO A 323 3.16 4.01 10.90
CA PRO A 323 3.83 3.57 12.14
C PRO A 323 5.34 3.86 11.96
N PRO A 324 6.19 3.72 12.99
CA PRO A 324 7.53 4.29 12.97
C PRO A 324 8.30 3.86 11.72
N THR A 325 8.74 4.91 11.02
CA THR A 325 9.74 4.98 9.95
C THR A 325 10.52 3.70 9.66
N GLY A 326 10.37 3.18 8.43
CA GLY A 326 11.42 2.36 7.83
C GLY A 326 11.02 1.29 6.82
N THR A 327 10.34 1.63 5.72
CA THR A 327 10.48 0.87 4.46
C THR A 327 10.19 1.80 3.28
N GLY A 328 11.22 2.18 2.53
CA GLY A 328 11.02 2.94 1.29
C GLY A 328 10.29 2.16 0.20
N THR A 329 9.85 2.89 -0.82
CA THR A 329 9.25 2.34 -2.04
C THR A 329 10.33 1.58 -2.81
N LEU A 330 10.30 0.25 -2.76
CA LEU A 330 11.18 -0.61 -3.56
C LEU A 330 10.60 -0.79 -4.97
N ILE A 331 11.44 -0.61 -5.98
CA ILE A 331 11.09 -0.65 -7.40
C ILE A 331 12.13 -1.53 -8.08
N GLN A 332 11.66 -2.54 -8.82
CA GLN A 332 12.52 -3.43 -9.59
C GLN A 332 13.12 -2.67 -10.77
N ALA A 333 14.41 -2.87 -11.07
CA ALA A 333 15.08 -2.10 -12.11
C ALA A 333 14.48 -2.38 -13.49
N GLU A 334 14.08 -3.61 -13.76
CA GLU A 334 13.43 -4.05 -15.00
C GLU A 334 11.98 -3.54 -15.15
N SER A 335 11.40 -2.93 -14.12
CA SER A 335 10.05 -2.37 -14.16
C SER A 335 9.98 -0.95 -14.75
N TYR A 336 10.94 -0.59 -15.60
CA TYR A 336 10.97 0.71 -16.27
C TYR A 336 9.74 0.90 -17.17
N SER A 337 9.25 2.14 -17.25
CA SER A 337 8.19 2.52 -18.21
C SER A 337 8.76 2.76 -19.61
N SER A 338 10.02 3.19 -19.69
CA SER A 338 10.78 3.37 -20.93
C SER A 338 12.27 3.31 -20.62
N MET A 339 13.08 2.93 -21.61
CA MET A 339 14.52 2.84 -21.48
C MET A 339 15.23 3.08 -22.82
N SER A 340 16.55 3.22 -22.76
CA SER A 340 17.43 3.17 -23.92
C SER A 340 18.68 2.34 -23.59
N GLY A 341 19.01 1.40 -24.48
CA GLY A 341 20.28 0.66 -24.51
C GLY A 341 20.42 -0.53 -23.55
N VAL A 342 19.70 -0.52 -22.42
CA VAL A 342 19.78 -1.58 -21.41
C VAL A 342 19.08 -2.89 -21.81
N GLN A 343 19.51 -4.00 -21.22
CA GLN A 343 18.87 -5.32 -21.36
C GLN A 343 18.57 -5.94 -19.99
N THR A 344 17.77 -7.01 -19.97
CA THR A 344 17.47 -7.77 -18.75
C THR A 344 18.08 -9.16 -18.79
N GLU A 345 18.53 -9.66 -17.65
CA GLU A 345 19.02 -11.03 -17.47
C GLU A 345 18.51 -11.62 -16.15
N ALA A 346 18.59 -12.95 -15.98
CA ALA A 346 18.23 -13.59 -14.72
C ALA A 346 19.21 -13.20 -13.61
N THR A 347 18.70 -12.74 -12.47
CA THR A 347 19.54 -12.34 -11.34
C THR A 347 19.82 -13.52 -10.41
N THR A 348 21.05 -13.57 -9.88
CA THR A 348 21.41 -14.46 -8.76
C THR A 348 21.31 -13.75 -7.40
N ASP A 349 20.80 -12.52 -7.35
CA ASP A 349 20.58 -11.82 -6.10
C ASP A 349 19.49 -12.52 -5.26
N THR A 350 19.45 -12.17 -3.98
CA THR A 350 18.40 -12.66 -3.08
C THR A 350 17.01 -12.22 -3.57
N GLY A 351 16.12 -13.19 -3.78
CA GLY A 351 14.76 -12.96 -4.31
C GLY A 351 14.58 -13.42 -5.76
N GLY A 352 15.66 -13.66 -6.51
CA GLY A 352 15.60 -14.09 -7.91
C GLY A 352 14.92 -13.06 -8.82
N GLY A 353 14.43 -13.51 -9.99
CA GLY A 353 13.80 -12.65 -10.99
C GLY A 353 14.77 -12.19 -12.07
N LEU A 354 14.59 -10.96 -12.54
CA LEU A 354 15.48 -10.33 -13.53
C LEU A 354 16.24 -9.17 -12.89
N ASN A 355 17.42 -8.86 -13.41
CA ASN A 355 18.05 -7.56 -13.21
C ASN A 355 18.22 -6.85 -14.55
N VAL A 356 18.47 -5.55 -14.50
CA VAL A 356 18.96 -4.79 -15.65
C VAL A 356 20.48 -4.91 -15.72
N GLY A 357 21.00 -5.09 -16.94
CA GLY A 357 22.42 -5.18 -17.25
C GLY A 357 22.72 -4.74 -18.68
N TYR A 358 23.93 -5.05 -19.15
CA TYR A 358 24.45 -4.56 -20.45
C TYR A 358 24.37 -3.03 -20.58
N ALA A 359 24.52 -2.34 -19.45
CA ALA A 359 24.29 -0.91 -19.34
C ALA A 359 25.54 -0.11 -19.73
N ASP A 360 25.48 0.55 -20.88
CA ASP A 360 26.55 1.35 -21.45
C ASP A 360 26.43 2.84 -21.11
N THR A 361 27.54 3.56 -21.28
CA THR A 361 27.57 5.01 -21.04
C THR A 361 26.58 5.70 -21.99
N GLY A 362 25.62 6.44 -21.43
CA GLY A 362 24.54 7.07 -22.20
C GLY A 362 23.19 6.36 -22.10
N ASP A 363 23.16 5.14 -21.58
CA ASP A 363 21.93 4.40 -21.36
C ASP A 363 21.13 4.96 -20.19
N TRP A 364 19.82 4.70 -20.19
CA TRP A 364 18.94 5.19 -19.16
C TRP A 364 17.67 4.36 -19.01
N MET A 365 17.05 4.48 -17.84
CA MET A 365 15.74 3.92 -17.50
C MET A 365 14.87 5.01 -16.87
N ALA A 366 13.59 5.06 -17.23
CA ALA A 366 12.62 5.96 -16.63
C ALA A 366 11.43 5.20 -16.06
N TYR A 367 11.02 5.58 -14.85
CA TYR A 367 9.92 4.98 -14.10
C TYR A 367 8.85 6.04 -13.89
N SER A 368 7.66 5.80 -14.44
CA SER A 368 6.56 6.76 -14.39
C SER A 368 5.87 6.76 -13.03
N ASN A 369 5.27 7.90 -12.69
CA ASN A 369 4.38 8.05 -11.54
C ASN A 369 5.02 7.76 -10.17
N ILE A 370 6.31 8.09 -10.00
CA ILE A 370 6.97 7.99 -8.69
C ILE A 370 6.51 9.15 -7.80
N ASN A 371 5.78 8.79 -6.74
CA ASN A 371 5.22 9.77 -5.81
C ASN A 371 6.13 10.03 -4.62
N PHE A 372 6.53 11.29 -4.44
CA PHE A 372 7.17 11.81 -3.24
C PHE A 372 6.09 12.50 -2.40
N PRO A 373 5.55 11.85 -1.36
CA PRO A 373 4.34 12.33 -0.67
C PRO A 373 4.50 13.69 0.04
N THR A 374 5.73 14.10 0.32
CA THR A 374 6.04 15.35 1.02
C THR A 374 7.39 15.88 0.55
N SER A 375 7.58 17.20 0.56
CA SER A 375 8.90 17.76 0.31
C SER A 375 9.87 17.35 1.43
N GLY A 376 11.11 17.06 1.09
CA GLY A 376 12.16 16.81 2.07
C GLY A 376 13.23 15.85 1.60
N SER A 377 13.97 15.32 2.57
CA SER A 377 15.07 14.38 2.36
C SER A 377 14.55 12.97 2.11
N TYR A 378 15.11 12.33 1.10
CA TYR A 378 14.87 10.94 0.73
C TYR A 378 16.22 10.23 0.59
N VAL A 379 16.31 9.00 1.09
CA VAL A 379 17.42 8.09 0.80
C VAL A 379 17.00 7.24 -0.40
N ILE A 380 17.83 7.22 -1.43
CA ILE A 380 17.70 6.30 -2.56
C ILE A 380 18.76 5.24 -2.38
N GLU A 381 18.33 3.99 -2.29
CA GLU A 381 19.18 2.80 -2.23
C GLU A 381 19.17 2.15 -3.63
N TYR A 382 20.32 1.71 -4.11
CA TYR A 382 20.45 0.95 -5.36
C TYR A 382 21.11 -0.38 -5.06
N ARG A 383 20.49 -1.48 -5.50
CA ARG A 383 21.07 -2.81 -5.44
C ARG A 383 21.81 -3.09 -6.74
N VAL A 384 23.13 -3.07 -6.68
CA VAL A 384 24.01 -3.03 -7.84
C VAL A 384 25.06 -4.14 -7.81
N ALA A 385 25.54 -4.52 -8.98
CA ALA A 385 26.70 -5.38 -9.16
C ALA A 385 27.61 -4.81 -10.26
N SER A 386 28.92 -4.98 -10.13
CA SER A 386 29.90 -4.50 -11.11
C SER A 386 31.18 -5.33 -11.03
N ALA A 387 31.74 -5.68 -12.20
CA ALA A 387 33.06 -6.30 -12.29
C ALA A 387 34.19 -5.30 -12.58
N VAL A 388 33.87 -4.01 -12.70
CA VAL A 388 34.81 -2.95 -13.10
C VAL A 388 34.93 -1.87 -12.03
N THR A 389 36.01 -1.11 -12.08
CA THR A 389 36.18 0.08 -11.23
C THR A 389 35.79 1.33 -12.03
N GLY A 390 35.08 2.25 -11.38
CA GLY A 390 34.75 3.56 -11.95
C GLY A 390 33.36 3.66 -12.58
N ALA A 391 32.55 2.61 -12.53
CA ALA A 391 31.13 2.68 -12.92
C ALA A 391 30.39 3.76 -12.10
N ARG A 392 29.48 4.49 -12.75
CA ARG A 392 28.79 5.64 -12.14
C ARG A 392 27.39 5.80 -12.72
N ILE A 393 26.43 6.04 -11.84
CA ILE A 393 25.04 6.33 -12.21
C ILE A 393 24.60 7.67 -11.64
N SER A 394 23.62 8.28 -12.28
CA SER A 394 22.90 9.45 -11.76
C SER A 394 21.41 9.20 -11.73
N SER A 395 20.71 10.01 -10.93
CA SER A 395 19.26 10.02 -10.88
C SER A 395 18.71 11.42 -11.09
N ASP A 396 17.55 11.47 -11.72
CA ASP A 396 16.87 12.71 -12.06
C ASP A 396 15.35 12.54 -11.98
N LEU A 397 14.63 13.67 -12.09
CA LEU A 397 13.20 13.70 -12.29
C LEU A 397 12.87 14.42 -13.60
N ASN A 398 11.86 13.89 -14.29
CA ASN A 398 11.30 14.42 -15.53
C ASN A 398 12.37 14.59 -16.63
N ALA A 399 13.01 13.48 -16.99
CA ALA A 399 13.97 13.39 -18.10
C ALA A 399 15.12 14.40 -17.98
N GLY A 400 15.73 14.46 -16.79
CA GLY A 400 16.88 15.31 -16.50
C GLY A 400 16.56 16.73 -16.05
N THR A 401 15.28 17.13 -16.06
CA THR A 401 14.85 18.49 -15.67
C THR A 401 15.26 18.82 -14.23
N ILE A 402 15.17 17.86 -13.31
CA ILE A 402 15.62 18.01 -11.93
C ILE A 402 16.68 16.95 -11.65
N GLN A 403 17.94 17.37 -11.54
CA GLN A 403 19.03 16.47 -11.19
C GLN A 403 19.05 16.21 -9.69
N LEU A 404 19.03 14.94 -9.28
CA LEU A 404 19.04 14.55 -7.87
C LEU A 404 20.44 14.22 -7.36
N GLY A 405 21.35 13.86 -8.25
CA GLY A 405 22.73 13.55 -7.91
C GLY A 405 23.29 12.35 -8.67
N ASN A 406 24.50 11.96 -8.29
CA ASN A 406 25.20 10.81 -8.85
C ASN A 406 25.87 10.01 -7.73
N VAL A 407 26.06 8.72 -7.98
CA VAL A 407 26.70 7.79 -7.06
C VAL A 407 27.69 6.91 -7.81
N ASN A 408 28.86 6.70 -7.20
CA ASN A 408 29.85 5.76 -7.72
C ASN A 408 29.43 4.33 -7.37
N VAL A 409 29.55 3.43 -8.34
CA VAL A 409 29.31 2.00 -8.15
C VAL A 409 30.66 1.33 -7.88
N PRO A 410 30.86 0.70 -6.70
CA PRO A 410 32.09 -0.01 -6.42
C PRO A 410 32.20 -1.28 -7.27
N ASN A 411 33.43 -1.73 -7.52
CA ASN A 411 33.66 -3.07 -8.03
C ASN A 411 33.22 -4.08 -6.97
N THR A 412 32.18 -4.86 -7.26
CA THR A 412 31.60 -5.85 -6.33
C THR A 412 32.22 -7.23 -6.51
N GLY A 413 33.20 -7.38 -7.40
CA GLY A 413 33.90 -8.63 -7.68
C GLY A 413 33.21 -9.52 -8.72
N GLY A 414 32.16 -9.04 -9.39
CA GLY A 414 31.47 -9.79 -10.44
C GLY A 414 30.11 -9.19 -10.82
N TRP A 415 29.61 -9.54 -12.01
CA TRP A 415 28.35 -9.03 -12.57
C TRP A 415 27.08 -9.47 -11.81
N GLN A 416 27.23 -10.45 -10.93
CA GLN A 416 26.14 -11.03 -10.15
C GLN A 416 26.51 -11.09 -8.64
N ASN A 417 27.53 -10.31 -8.24
CA ASN A 417 27.88 -10.10 -6.84
C ASN A 417 27.26 -8.79 -6.37
N TRP A 418 26.24 -8.86 -5.51
CA TRP A 418 25.35 -7.75 -5.29
C TRP A 418 25.66 -6.97 -4.00
N GLN A 419 25.72 -5.65 -4.11
CA GLN A 419 25.87 -4.71 -2.99
C GLN A 419 24.79 -3.63 -3.04
N THR A 420 24.45 -3.06 -1.89
CA THR A 420 23.51 -1.94 -1.82
C THR A 420 24.29 -0.66 -1.57
N ILE A 421 24.19 0.30 -2.48
CA ILE A 421 24.75 1.64 -2.36
C ILE A 421 23.63 2.66 -2.13
N THR A 422 23.94 3.81 -1.54
CA THR A 422 22.93 4.79 -1.17
C THR A 422 23.32 6.20 -1.57
N GLN A 423 22.32 7.05 -1.77
CA GLN A 423 22.46 8.50 -1.87
C GLN A 423 21.29 9.17 -1.17
N THR A 424 21.51 10.40 -0.67
CA THR A 424 20.45 11.20 -0.04
C THR A 424 20.15 12.40 -0.90
N VAL A 425 18.88 12.63 -1.20
CA VAL A 425 18.40 13.65 -2.13
C VAL A 425 17.29 14.48 -1.47
N ASN A 426 17.13 15.73 -1.89
CA ASN A 426 15.98 16.54 -1.50
C ASN A 426 15.02 16.65 -2.67
N VAL A 427 13.76 16.29 -2.45
CA VAL A 427 12.73 16.29 -3.49
C VAL A 427 11.52 17.04 -2.96
N ASN A 428 10.91 17.86 -3.82
CA ASN A 428 9.64 18.50 -3.50
C ASN A 428 8.49 17.50 -3.62
N ALA A 429 7.47 17.63 -2.76
CA ALA A 429 6.27 16.81 -2.85
C ALA A 429 5.72 16.83 -4.29
N GLY A 430 5.32 15.67 -4.79
CA GLY A 430 4.80 15.56 -6.15
C GLY A 430 5.02 14.19 -6.75
N THR A 431 4.41 13.99 -7.90
CA THR A 431 4.58 12.78 -8.70
C THR A 431 5.43 13.12 -9.92
N TYR A 432 6.45 12.31 -10.17
CA TYR A 432 7.46 12.56 -11.19
C TYR A 432 7.77 11.30 -12.00
N ASN A 433 8.35 11.48 -13.18
CA ASN A 433 9.06 10.41 -13.85
C ASN A 433 10.47 10.33 -13.28
N PHE A 434 10.79 9.27 -12.55
CA PHE A 434 12.12 9.07 -11.97
C PHE A 434 13.07 8.47 -13.01
N GLY A 435 14.24 9.06 -13.19
CA GLY A 435 15.27 8.61 -14.12
C GLY A 435 16.46 7.98 -13.40
N ILE A 436 17.03 6.93 -14.00
CA ILE A 436 18.39 6.44 -13.72
C ILE A 436 19.17 6.54 -15.03
N TYR A 437 20.30 7.22 -15.00
CA TYR A 437 21.17 7.44 -16.16
C TYR A 437 22.56 6.87 -15.90
N ILE A 438 23.12 6.18 -16.89
CA ILE A 438 24.43 5.53 -16.81
C ILE A 438 25.50 6.51 -17.27
N GLN A 439 26.18 7.14 -16.29
CA GLN A 439 27.23 8.12 -16.56
C GLN A 439 28.55 7.49 -16.97
N ASN A 440 28.84 6.30 -16.47
CA ASN A 440 29.96 5.48 -16.89
C ASN A 440 29.58 4.00 -16.80
N THR A 441 29.81 3.27 -17.89
CA THR A 441 29.44 1.87 -18.10
C THR A 441 29.93 0.91 -17.00
N GLY A 442 29.32 -0.27 -16.96
CA GLY A 442 29.77 -1.40 -16.16
C GLY A 442 29.01 -1.55 -14.85
N VAL A 443 27.69 -1.45 -14.89
CA VAL A 443 26.81 -1.67 -13.75
C VAL A 443 25.63 -2.56 -14.14
N ASN A 444 25.32 -3.53 -13.27
CA ASN A 444 24.05 -4.21 -13.22
C ASN A 444 23.22 -3.64 -12.07
N ILE A 445 21.90 -3.52 -12.23
CA ILE A 445 20.99 -2.98 -11.23
C ILE A 445 19.81 -3.95 -11.06
N ASN A 446 19.57 -4.41 -9.83
CA ASN A 446 18.47 -5.33 -9.51
C ASN A 446 17.21 -4.55 -9.11
N TRP A 447 17.32 -3.69 -8.10
CA TRP A 447 16.23 -2.82 -7.64
C TRP A 447 16.78 -1.51 -7.10
N PHE A 448 15.91 -0.53 -6.96
CA PHE A 448 16.18 0.67 -6.17
C PHE A 448 15.05 0.92 -5.17
N ARG A 449 15.37 1.59 -4.06
CA ARG A 449 14.40 1.89 -3.01
C ARG A 449 14.46 3.36 -2.64
N ILE A 450 13.30 4.03 -2.66
CA ILE A 450 13.17 5.43 -2.26
C ILE A 450 12.53 5.48 -0.87
N THR A 451 13.33 5.76 0.14
CA THR A 451 12.90 5.88 1.53
C THR A 451 12.84 7.34 1.91
N LYS A 452 11.65 7.86 2.27
CA LYS A 452 11.61 9.17 2.94
C LYS A 452 12.46 9.07 4.20
N SER A 453 13.45 9.93 4.35
CA SER A 453 14.23 9.99 5.56
C SER A 453 13.25 10.24 6.72
N GLY A 454 13.19 9.29 7.67
CA GLY A 454 12.34 9.42 8.84
C GLY A 454 12.59 10.76 9.51
N ALA A 455 11.51 11.39 9.98
CA ALA A 455 11.59 12.71 10.58
C ALA A 455 12.45 12.70 11.86
N ALA A 456 13.76 12.88 11.72
CA ALA A 456 14.50 13.67 12.69
C ALA A 456 14.03 15.11 12.47
N LEU A 457 13.03 15.53 13.24
CA LEU A 457 12.57 16.91 13.39
C LEU A 457 12.82 17.74 12.12
N ALA A 458 11.94 17.59 11.12
CA ALA A 458 11.76 18.68 10.18
C ALA A 458 11.48 19.90 11.05
N ALA A 459 12.46 20.80 11.10
CA ALA A 459 12.31 22.14 11.58
C ALA A 459 10.93 22.59 11.07
N LYS A 460 10.03 22.82 12.02
CA LYS A 460 8.78 23.51 11.77
C LYS A 460 9.15 24.64 10.83
N SER A 461 8.62 24.62 9.61
CA SER A 461 8.74 25.75 8.68
C SER A 461 7.98 26.91 9.32
N ALA A 462 8.61 27.55 10.30
CA ALA A 462 8.46 28.96 10.52
C ALA A 462 9.14 29.62 9.32
N SER A 463 8.41 30.53 8.71
CA SER A 463 8.90 31.54 7.77
C SER A 463 10.39 31.82 7.94
N GLN A 464 11.10 31.60 6.83
CA GLN A 464 12.46 32.00 6.54
C GLN A 464 12.92 33.23 7.33
N SER A 465 13.80 33.00 8.32
CA SER A 465 14.67 33.98 8.96
C SER A 465 15.77 33.20 9.68
N GLY A 466 16.62 32.46 8.95
CA GLY A 466 17.84 31.90 9.52
C GLY A 466 18.93 32.97 9.58
N ILE A 467 19.96 32.78 10.40
CA ILE A 467 21.16 33.63 10.38
C ILE A 467 21.87 33.35 9.07
N GLU A 468 21.79 34.31 8.14
CA GLU A 468 22.37 34.22 6.81
C GLU A 468 23.89 34.04 6.90
N GLY A 469 24.46 33.14 6.09
CA GLY A 469 25.90 32.87 6.06
C GLY A 469 26.46 32.04 7.21
N LEU A 470 25.67 31.66 8.23
CA LEU A 470 26.18 30.92 9.38
C LEU A 470 26.74 29.56 8.97
N THR A 471 28.05 29.35 9.04
CA THR A 471 28.70 28.04 8.91
C THR A 471 29.59 27.79 10.13
N ILE A 472 29.94 26.53 10.35
CA ILE A 472 30.70 26.08 11.53
C ILE A 472 32.00 25.42 11.09
N TYR A 473 33.07 25.68 11.83
CA TYR A 473 34.39 25.11 11.55
C TYR A 473 35.26 25.08 12.83
N PRO A 474 36.22 24.16 12.95
CA PRO A 474 36.43 23.02 12.06
C PRO A 474 35.27 22.02 12.14
N ASN A 475 35.05 21.28 11.06
CA ASN A 475 34.09 20.18 11.02
C ASN A 475 34.61 19.11 10.03
N PRO A 476 35.12 17.96 10.51
CA PRO A 476 35.07 17.46 11.89
C PRO A 476 35.89 18.27 12.90
N THR A 477 35.52 18.19 14.18
CA THR A 477 36.17 18.91 15.30
C THR A 477 36.59 17.98 16.43
N GLU A 478 37.57 18.41 17.23
CA GLU A 478 38.03 17.75 18.45
C GLU A 478 37.55 18.53 19.68
N ASP A 479 37.97 19.79 19.84
CA ASP A 479 37.73 20.51 21.10
C ASP A 479 36.75 21.68 20.99
N SER A 480 36.66 22.35 19.84
CA SER A 480 35.86 23.57 19.72
C SER A 480 35.29 23.81 18.33
N ILE A 481 34.22 24.59 18.26
CA ILE A 481 33.58 25.00 17.01
C ILE A 481 33.46 26.51 16.98
N SER A 482 34.03 27.13 15.96
CA SER A 482 33.86 28.54 15.63
C SER A 482 32.78 28.73 14.57
N PHE A 483 32.14 29.91 14.60
CA PHE A 483 31.14 30.31 13.60
C PHE A 483 31.74 31.30 12.60
N THR A 484 31.33 31.23 11.33
CA THR A 484 31.77 32.21 10.31
C THR A 484 31.01 33.54 10.37
N THR A 485 29.86 33.57 11.04
CA THR A 485 29.05 34.77 11.25
C THR A 485 29.07 35.13 12.73
N GLU A 486 29.04 36.42 13.04
CA GLU A 486 29.12 36.92 14.42
C GLU A 486 27.86 36.57 15.23
N VAL A 487 27.99 35.56 16.08
CA VAL A 487 26.93 35.06 16.96
C VAL A 487 27.28 35.14 18.45
N SER A 488 28.26 35.97 18.84
CA SER A 488 28.50 36.23 20.28
C SER A 488 27.22 36.66 20.99
N GLY A 489 27.00 36.10 22.18
CA GLY A 489 25.80 36.28 22.98
C GLY A 489 24.64 35.33 22.62
N ALA A 490 24.72 34.56 21.51
CA ALA A 490 23.71 33.57 21.15
C ALA A 490 23.67 32.40 22.15
N ASN A 491 22.50 31.79 22.30
CA ASN A 491 22.35 30.51 22.98
C ASN A 491 22.56 29.38 21.98
N VAL A 492 23.35 28.39 22.35
CA VAL A 492 23.70 27.25 21.51
C VAL A 492 23.36 25.96 22.21
N SER A 493 22.53 25.14 21.59
CA SER A 493 22.21 23.79 22.08
C SER A 493 22.85 22.74 21.19
N ILE A 494 23.56 21.79 21.81
CA ILE A 494 24.13 20.62 21.14
C ILE A 494 23.17 19.46 21.34
N ILE A 495 22.81 18.78 20.26
CA ILE A 495 21.78 17.74 20.24
C ILE A 495 22.41 16.46 19.67
N ASN A 496 22.23 15.33 20.36
CA ASN A 496 22.66 14.02 19.85
C ASN A 496 21.79 13.64 18.65
N SER A 497 22.40 13.35 17.49
CA SER A 497 21.66 13.04 16.27
C SER A 497 20.94 11.69 16.29
N GLU A 498 21.31 10.76 17.17
CA GLU A 498 20.70 9.43 17.28
C GLU A 498 19.46 9.41 18.19
N GLY A 499 19.38 10.33 19.15
CA GLY A 499 18.31 10.35 20.17
C GLY A 499 17.51 11.66 20.28
N GLY A 500 17.93 12.74 19.61
CA GLY A 500 17.25 14.05 19.65
C GLY A 500 17.33 14.79 21.00
N ALA A 501 18.01 14.22 21.99
CA ALA A 501 18.20 14.85 23.30
C ALA A 501 19.22 15.99 23.21
N THR A 502 18.92 17.12 23.87
CA THR A 502 19.90 18.20 24.08
C THR A 502 20.93 17.73 25.09
N ILE A 503 22.19 17.64 24.66
CA ILE A 503 23.33 17.15 25.43
C ILE A 503 23.99 18.28 26.21
N SER A 504 24.02 19.48 25.65
CA SER A 504 24.62 20.65 26.29
C SER A 504 23.96 21.93 25.76
N THR A 505 23.88 22.95 26.60
CA THR A 505 23.51 24.32 26.19
C THR A 505 24.58 25.27 26.68
N GLN A 506 25.08 26.10 25.76
CA GLN A 506 26.18 27.03 25.99
C GLN A 506 25.78 28.41 25.50
N LYS A 507 26.38 29.44 26.09
CA LYS A 507 26.31 30.80 25.54
C LYS A 507 27.57 31.07 24.75
N VAL A 508 27.45 31.57 23.53
CA VAL A 508 28.60 31.84 22.66
C VAL A 508 29.39 33.02 23.22
N ASN A 509 30.66 32.75 23.55
CA ASN A 509 31.65 33.76 23.89
C ASN A 509 32.74 33.73 22.81
N ASN A 510 33.16 34.89 22.30
CA ASN A 510 34.18 35.02 21.24
C ASN A 510 33.90 34.14 20.00
N ASN A 511 32.64 34.09 19.58
CA ASN A 511 32.18 33.37 18.40
C ASN A 511 32.58 31.89 18.30
N THR A 512 32.76 31.23 19.45
CA THR A 512 33.18 29.83 19.56
C THR A 512 32.40 29.11 20.67
N ILE A 513 32.25 27.79 20.57
CA ILE A 513 31.74 26.91 21.62
C ILE A 513 32.70 25.75 21.88
N ASP A 514 32.68 25.23 23.11
CA ASP A 514 33.48 24.08 23.53
C ASP A 514 32.71 22.78 23.31
N VAL A 515 33.35 21.79 22.71
CA VAL A 515 32.78 20.46 22.46
C VAL A 515 33.71 19.33 22.91
N ALA A 516 34.81 19.63 23.62
CA ALA A 516 35.81 18.64 24.02
C ALA A 516 35.23 17.50 24.86
N GLY A 517 34.23 17.80 25.70
CA GLY A 517 33.56 16.82 26.56
C GLY A 517 32.59 15.85 25.85
N LEU A 518 32.36 16.01 24.55
CA LEU A 518 31.50 15.12 23.78
C LEU A 518 32.25 13.84 23.37
N LYS A 519 31.54 12.71 23.32
CA LYS A 519 32.08 11.48 22.72
C LYS A 519 32.17 11.65 21.20
N SER A 520 33.01 10.85 20.55
CA SER A 520 33.06 10.76 19.08
C SER A 520 31.68 10.41 18.54
N GLY A 521 31.21 11.15 17.53
CA GLY A 521 29.85 10.98 17.01
C GLY A 521 29.36 12.16 16.18
N ILE A 522 28.12 12.04 15.69
CA ILE A 522 27.45 13.09 14.92
C ILE A 522 26.52 13.87 15.86
N TYR A 523 26.55 15.19 15.74
CA TYR A 523 25.74 16.10 16.55
C TYR A 523 25.10 17.18 15.69
N LEU A 524 23.99 17.72 16.18
CA LEU A 524 23.41 18.97 15.68
C LEU A 524 23.75 20.09 16.64
N ILE A 525 23.96 21.29 16.09
CA ILE A 525 24.14 22.53 16.82
C ILE A 525 23.00 23.48 16.44
N LEU A 526 22.17 23.84 17.41
CA LEU A 526 21.11 24.83 17.29
C LEU A 526 21.62 26.15 17.84
N VAL A 527 21.77 27.15 16.99
CA VAL A 527 22.14 28.52 17.37
C VAL A 527 20.88 29.38 17.40
N GLU A 528 20.63 30.01 18.55
CA GLU A 528 19.51 30.91 18.78
C GLU A 528 20.01 32.30 19.19
N LYS A 529 19.75 33.30 18.34
CA LYS A 529 20.11 34.70 18.57
C LYS A 529 18.94 35.59 18.18
N ASP A 530 18.51 36.48 19.07
CA ASP A 530 17.42 37.44 18.82
C ASP A 530 16.12 36.78 18.31
N GLY A 531 15.80 35.59 18.81
CA GLY A 531 14.62 34.81 18.42
C GLY A 531 14.75 34.05 17.09
N ILE A 532 15.86 34.23 16.37
CA ILE A 532 16.20 33.50 15.16
C ILE A 532 16.93 32.21 15.51
N LYS A 533 16.45 31.08 14.97
CA LYS A 533 17.02 29.74 15.18
C LYS A 533 17.65 29.20 13.90
N THR A 534 18.91 28.75 13.98
CA THR A 534 19.63 28.14 12.86
C THR A 534 20.30 26.84 13.30
N VAL A 535 20.12 25.77 12.52
CA VAL A 535 20.69 24.45 12.83
C VAL A 535 21.83 24.11 11.87
N ARG A 536 22.92 23.57 12.40
CA ARG A 536 24.03 22.97 11.62
C ARG A 536 24.37 21.58 12.17
N ARG A 537 25.09 20.78 11.38
CA ARG A 537 25.56 19.45 11.76
C ARG A 537 27.09 19.44 11.85
N PHE A 538 27.63 18.86 12.91
CA PHE A 538 29.07 18.61 13.03
C PHE A 538 29.40 17.18 13.44
N ILE A 539 30.65 16.79 13.18
CA ILE A 539 31.23 15.50 13.55
C ILE A 539 32.26 15.76 14.64
N LYS A 540 32.07 15.14 15.82
CA LYS A 540 33.07 15.09 16.89
C LYS A 540 33.97 13.87 16.65
N LYS A 541 35.27 14.10 16.56
CA LYS A 541 36.28 13.04 16.53
C LYS A 541 36.52 12.44 17.90
#